data_AF-A0AAC8W655-F1
#
_entry.id   AF-A0AAC8W655-F1
#
_cell.length_a   1.000
_cell.length_b   1.000
_cell.length_c   1.000
_cell.angle_alpha   90.00
_cell.angle_beta   90.00
_cell.angle_gamma   90.00
#
_symmetry.space_group_name_H-M   'P 1'
#
loop_
_entity.id
_entity.type
_entity.pdbx_description
1 polymer ?
#
loop_
_entity_poly.entity_id
_entity_poly.type
_entity_poly.pdbx_seq_one_letter_code
_entity_poly.pdbx_strand_id
1 'polypeptide(L)' 'MLSDYQRAVLADIVVDPDAWFAHVSAEFGSEAAAAHLEAKVARAAPAYEAARAAQGSAYQTRAERAALAGAL' A
#
# COMPACT_ATOMS: atom_id res chain seq x y z
N MET A 1 3.48 -5.89 11.83
CA MET A 1 2.26 -5.05 11.62
C MET A 1 2.67 -3.85 10.81
N LEU A 2 1.86 -3.40 9.84
CA LEU A 2 2.16 -2.24 9.00
C LEU A 2 2.01 -0.94 9.81
N SER A 3 2.93 0.02 9.61
CA SER A 3 2.70 1.39 10.06
C SER A 3 1.65 2.09 9.18
N ASP A 4 1.06 3.17 9.68
CA ASP A 4 0.05 3.93 8.92
C ASP A 4 0.62 4.47 7.61
N TYR A 5 1.88 4.90 7.63
CA TYR A 5 2.57 5.35 6.42
C TYR A 5 2.74 4.22 5.41
N GLN A 6 3.23 3.06 5.85
CA GLN A 6 3.40 1.88 4.98
C GLN A 6 2.06 1.43 4.40
N ARG A 7 1.00 1.45 5.22
CA ARG A 7 -0.36 1.13 4.78
C ARG A 7 -0.84 2.10 3.69
N ALA A 8 -0.63 3.41 3.88
CA ALA A 8 -1.03 4.43 2.90
C ALA A 8 -0.26 4.30 1.57
N VAL A 9 1.07 4.12 1.62
CA VAL A 9 1.90 3.92 0.43
C VAL A 9 1.50 2.63 -0.31
N LEU A 10 1.24 1.54 0.43
CA LEU A 10 0.77 0.30 -0.18
C LEU A 10 -0.62 0.45 -0.78
N ALA A 11 -1.54 1.15 -0.10
CA ALA A 11 -2.89 1.38 -0.59
C ALA A 11 -2.93 2.07 -1.96
N ASP A 12 -1.92 2.88 -2.30
CA ASP A 12 -1.79 3.47 -3.64
C ASP A 12 -1.68 2.41 -4.75
N ILE A 13 -1.04 1.27 -4.46
CA ILE A 13 -0.67 0.27 -5.46
C ILE A 13 -1.36 -1.10 -5.28
N VAL A 14 -1.92 -1.39 -4.11
CA VAL A 14 -2.70 -2.62 -3.84
C VAL A 14 -4.09 -2.29 -3.28
N VAL A 15 -5.03 -3.21 -3.46
CA VAL A 15 -6.42 -3.04 -2.98
C VAL A 15 -6.53 -3.26 -1.47
N ASP A 16 -5.79 -4.24 -0.94
CA ASP A 16 -5.75 -4.56 0.48
C ASP A 16 -4.28 -4.70 0.94
N PRO A 17 -3.73 -3.65 1.58
CA PRO A 17 -2.36 -3.67 2.10
C PRO A 17 -2.11 -4.75 3.14
N ASP A 18 -3.07 -5.00 4.03
CA ASP A 18 -2.92 -5.94 5.13
C ASP A 18 -2.98 -7.39 4.60
N ALA A 19 -3.89 -7.70 3.68
CA ALA A 19 -3.93 -8.99 3.00
C ALA A 19 -2.68 -9.24 2.14
N TRP A 20 -2.16 -8.22 1.45
CA TRP A 20 -0.91 -8.34 0.71
C TRP A 20 0.26 -8.68 1.65
N PHE A 21 0.40 -7.97 2.77
CA PHE A 21 1.49 -8.23 3.71
C PHE A 21 1.35 -9.58 4.41
N ALA A 22 0.13 -10.01 4.73
CA ALA A 22 -0.15 -11.34 5.25
C ALA A 22 0.28 -12.43 4.27
N HIS A 23 -0.05 -12.28 2.98
CA HIS A 23 0.38 -13.22 1.94
C HIS A 23 1.90 -13.31 1.83
N VAL A 24 2.60 -12.17 1.78
CA VAL A 24 4.08 -12.15 1.72
C VAL A 24 4.69 -12.79 2.97
N SER A 25 4.12 -12.54 4.14
CA SER A 25 4.56 -13.15 5.40
C SER A 25 4.38 -14.68 5.40
N ALA A 26 3.28 -15.17 4.82
CA ALA A 26 3.01 -16.60 4.69
C ALA A 26 3.95 -17.28 3.68
N GLU A 27 4.24 -16.61 2.57
CA GLU A 27 5.07 -17.17 1.49
C GLU A 27 6.57 -17.19 1.83
N PHE A 28 7.08 -16.09 2.40
CA PHE A 28 8.53 -15.88 2.56
C PHE A 28 9.01 -15.94 4.02
N GLY A 29 8.08 -16.01 4.99
CA GLY A 29 8.40 -15.88 6.41
C GLY A 29 8.58 -14.42 6.85
N SER A 30 8.58 -14.18 8.16
CA SER A 30 8.52 -12.84 8.75
C SER A 30 9.72 -11.96 8.44
N GLU A 31 10.93 -12.53 8.43
CA GLU A 31 12.18 -11.80 8.17
C GLU A 31 12.26 -11.30 6.72
N ALA A 32 12.05 -12.20 5.75
CA ALA A 32 12.03 -11.83 4.34
C ALA A 32 10.84 -10.90 4.01
N ALA A 33 9.69 -11.08 4.66
CA ALA A 33 8.53 -10.21 4.46
C ALA A 33 8.79 -8.76 4.85
N ALA A 34 9.59 -8.50 5.90
CA ALA A 34 10.01 -7.15 6.25
C ALA A 34 10.85 -6.51 5.14
N ALA A 35 11.82 -7.25 4.58
CA ALA A 35 12.63 -6.77 3.46
C ALA A 35 11.78 -6.51 2.20
N HIS A 36 10.82 -7.39 1.90
CA HIS A 36 9.89 -7.19 0.78
C HIS A 36 8.99 -5.96 0.99
N LEU A 37 8.53 -5.73 2.22
CA LEU A 37 7.75 -4.55 2.58
C LEU A 37 8.57 -3.27 2.37
N GLU A 38 9.78 -3.20 2.94
CA GLU A 38 10.68 -2.06 2.81
C GLU A 38 10.99 -1.74 1.36
N ALA A 39 11.39 -2.75 0.57
CA ALA A 39 11.70 -2.56 -0.85
C ALA A 39 10.49 -2.08 -1.65
N LYS A 40 9.28 -2.56 -1.33
CA LYS A 40 8.06 -2.15 -2.03
C LYS A 40 7.63 -0.73 -1.66
N VAL A 41 7.72 -0.37 -0.38
CA VAL A 41 7.42 0.98 0.11
C VAL A 41 8.42 1.99 -0.45
N ALA A 42 9.73 1.70 -0.39
CA ALA A 42 10.76 2.58 -0.94
C ALA A 42 10.56 2.86 -2.43
N ARG A 43 10.13 1.86 -3.20
CA ARG A 43 9.84 2.02 -4.63
C ARG A 43 8.59 2.85 -4.90
N ALA A 44 7.54 2.68 -4.09
CA ALA A 44 6.25 3.32 -4.33
C ALA A 44 6.13 4.74 -3.73
N ALA A 45 6.87 5.01 -2.64
CA ALA A 45 6.75 6.25 -1.89
C ALA A 45 6.89 7.53 -2.74
N PRO A 46 7.88 7.68 -3.65
CA PRO A 46 8.00 8.91 -4.44
C PRO A 46 6.77 9.20 -5.31
N ALA A 47 6.19 8.17 -5.93
CA ALA A 47 5.01 8.31 -6.78
C ALA A 47 3.77 8.62 -5.94
N TYR A 48 3.62 7.94 -4.81
CA TYR A 48 2.56 8.21 -3.84
C TYR A 48 2.59 9.67 -3.35
N GLU A 49 3.75 10.16 -2.90
CA GLU A 49 3.87 11.54 -2.41
C GLU A 49 3.61 12.57 -3.51
N ALA A 50 4.10 12.32 -4.73
CA ALA A 50 3.85 13.20 -5.87
C ALA A 50 2.35 13.26 -6.24
N ALA A 51 1.67 12.12 -6.25
CA ALA A 51 0.24 12.05 -6.54
C ALA A 51 -0.59 12.75 -5.47
N ARG A 52 -0.26 12.51 -4.19
CA ARG A 52 -0.90 13.17 -3.06
C ARG A 52 -0.71 14.68 -3.10
N ALA A 53 0.50 15.16 -3.38
CA ALA A 53 0.79 16.59 -3.48
C ALA A 53 0.06 17.26 -4.65
N ALA A 54 -0.03 16.58 -5.80
CA ALA A 54 -0.68 17.13 -6.99
C ALA A 54 -2.21 17.20 -6.89
N GLN A 55 -2.84 16.21 -6.24
CA GLN A 55 -4.29 16.08 -6.19
C GLN A 55 -4.91 16.57 -4.88
N GLY A 56 -4.11 16.70 -3.81
CA GLY A 56 -4.57 17.18 -2.51
C GLY A 56 -5.74 16.34 -1.97
N SER A 57 -6.86 16.99 -1.66
CA SER A 57 -8.07 16.33 -1.15
C SER A 57 -8.81 15.48 -2.18
N ALA A 58 -8.53 15.64 -3.47
CA ALA A 58 -9.11 14.80 -4.52
C ALA A 58 -8.34 13.49 -4.73
N TYR A 59 -7.17 13.35 -4.12
CA TYR A 59 -6.38 12.12 -4.22
C TYR A 59 -7.15 10.94 -3.62
N GLN A 60 -7.14 9.83 -4.35
CA GLN A 60 -7.65 8.55 -3.89
C GLN A 60 -6.63 7.47 -4.21
N THR A 61 -6.33 6.63 -3.23
CA THR A 61 -5.51 5.42 -3.37
C THR A 61 -6.23 4.35 -4.19
N ARG A 62 -5.52 3.31 -4.65
CA ARG A 62 -6.15 2.15 -5.30
C ARG A 62 -7.13 1.45 -4.37
N ALA A 63 -6.78 1.29 -3.10
CA ALA A 63 -7.66 0.71 -2.08
C ALA A 63 -8.98 1.50 -1.96
N GLU A 64 -8.90 2.83 -1.86
CA GLU A 64 -10.09 3.70 -1.76
C GLU A 64 -10.94 3.65 -3.04
N ARG A 65 -10.31 3.71 -4.23
CA ARG A 65 -11.04 3.57 -5.49
C ARG A 65 -11.74 2.22 -5.61
N ALA A 66 -11.10 1.14 -5.14
CA ALA A 66 -11.70 -0.19 -5.14
C ALA A 66 -12.87 -0.29 -4.15
N ALA A 67 -12.75 0.30 -2.96
CA ALA A 67 -13.84 0.37 -1.98
C ALA A 67 -15.05 1.16 -2.53
N LEU A 68 -14.80 2.27 -3.23
CA LEU A 68 -15.86 3.07 -3.88
C LEU A 68 -16.52 2.35 -5.05
N ALA A 69 -15.74 1.59 -5.83
CA ALA A 69 -16.24 0.81 -6.97
C ALA A 69 -16.93 -0.51 -6.56
N GLY A 70 -16.76 -0.94 -5.30
CA GLY A 70 -16.89 -2.35 -4.90
C GLY A 70 -17.45 -2.57 -3.50
N ALA A 71 -18.32 -1.68 -3.02
CA ALA A 71 -19.54 -2.13 -2.32
C ALA A 71 -20.50 -2.88 -3.30
N LEU A 72 -19.96 -3.84 -4.05
CA LEU A 72 -20.63 -4.73 -5.00
C LEU A 72 -20.06 -6.14 -4.84
#